data_AF-A0A971G526-F1
#
_entry.id   AF-A0A971G526-F1
#
_cell.length_a   1.000
_cell.length_b   1.000
_cell.length_c   1.000
_cell.angle_alpha   90.00
_cell.angle_beta   90.00
_cell.angle_gamma   90.00
#
_symmetry.space_group_name_H-M   'P 1'
#
loop_
_entity.id
_entity.type
_entity.pdbx_description
1 polymer ?
#
loop_
_entity_poly.entity_id
_entity_poly.type
_entity_poly.pdbx_seq_one_letter_code
_entity_poly.pdbx_strand_id
1 'polypeptide(L)'
;ASLMLLFIAINVFIGLFNLLPVLPFDGGHVAIAIYEKFQEWRKGMTTRYLADVGRLIPMTYAVVGVMVMLFLSTVYLDIANPISVR
;
A
#
# COMPACT_ATOMS: atom_id res chain seq x y z
N ALA A 1 10.03 14.30 24.74
CA ALA A 1 8.95 13.29 24.75
C ALA A 1 8.02 13.43 23.53
N SER A 2 7.51 14.62 23.22
CA SER A 2 6.60 14.89 22.09
C SER A 2 7.15 14.49 20.71
N LEU A 3 8.41 14.84 20.42
CA LEU A 3 9.04 14.48 19.14
C LEU A 3 9.18 12.95 18.97
N MET A 4 9.55 12.24 20.04
CA MET A 4 9.67 10.78 20.03
C MET A 4 8.32 10.11 19.78
N LEU A 5 7.26 10.60 20.43
CA LEU A 5 5.89 10.13 20.18
C LEU A 5 5.45 10.39 18.73
N LEU A 6 5.80 11.54 18.15
CA LEU A 6 5.53 11.83 16.73
C LEU A 6 6.24 10.83 15.81
N PHE A 7 7.52 10.56 16.03
CA PHE A 7 8.26 9.56 15.24
C PHE A 7 7.65 8.16 15.35
N ILE A 8 7.28 7.75 16.56
CA ILE A 8 6.61 6.47 16.79
C ILE A 8 5.29 6.43 16.01
N ALA A 9 4.47 7.48 16.12
CA ALA A 9 3.17 7.55 15.45
C ALA A 9 3.31 7.49 13.92
N ILE A 10 4.27 8.22 13.34
CA ILE A 10 4.54 8.21 11.89
C ILE A 10 4.98 6.81 11.44
N ASN A 11 5.92 6.18 12.15
CA ASN A 11 6.41 4.84 11.77
C ASN A 11 5.32 3.78 11.88
N VAL A 12 4.53 3.81 12.95
CA VAL A 12 3.39 2.89 13.12
C VAL A 12 2.36 3.12 12.03
N PHE A 13 2.04 4.38 11.70
CA PHE A 13 1.10 4.69 10.63
C PHE A 13 1.59 4.20 9.27
N ILE A 14 2.84 4.52 8.88
CA ILE A 14 3.44 4.06 7.62
C ILE A 14 3.49 2.53 7.58
N GLY A 15 3.88 1.88 8.67
CA GLY A 15 3.91 0.43 8.78
C GLY A 15 2.54 -0.21 8.59
N LEU A 16 1.50 0.32 9.27
CA LEU A 16 0.12 -0.15 9.12
C LEU A 16 -0.44 0.11 7.71
N PHE A 17 -0.15 1.27 7.13
CA PHE A 17 -0.57 1.61 5.77
C PHE A 17 0.09 0.68 4.73
N ASN A 18 1.37 0.34 4.92
CA ASN A 18 2.07 -0.63 4.08
C ASN A 18 1.55 -2.07 4.24
N LEU A 19 0.84 -2.39 5.31
CA LEU A 19 0.21 -3.71 5.50
C LEU A 19 -1.15 -3.84 4.80
N LEU A 20 -1.64 -2.80 4.13
CA LEU A 20 -2.85 -2.89 3.30
C LEU A 20 -2.68 -3.96 2.20
N PRO A 21 -3.68 -4.83 1.98
CA PRO A 21 -3.58 -5.96 1.06
C PRO A 21 -3.78 -5.56 -0.41
N VAL A 22 -3.17 -4.45 -0.84
CA VAL A 22 -3.24 -3.93 -2.21
C VAL A 22 -1.84 -3.60 -2.69
N LEU A 23 -1.50 -3.98 -3.93
CA LEU A 23 -0.27 -3.53 -4.56
C LEU A 23 -0.40 -2.02 -4.86
N PRO A 24 0.65 -1.20 -4.63
CA PRO A 24 2.06 -1.55 -4.48
C PRO A 24 2.55 -1.79 -3.04
N PHE A 25 1.67 -1.74 -2.04
CA PHE A 25 2.08 -1.91 -0.64
C PHE A 25 2.56 -3.34 -0.34
N ASP A 26 3.42 -3.47 0.66
CA ASP A 26 4.02 -4.75 1.06
C ASP A 26 2.96 -5.79 1.46
N GLY A 27 1.85 -5.34 2.06
CA GLY A 27 0.70 -6.18 2.41
C GLY A 27 0.05 -6.85 1.19
N GLY A 28 0.16 -6.27 0.00
CA GLY A 28 -0.27 -6.90 -1.25
C GLY A 28 0.54 -8.16 -1.57
N HIS A 29 1.87 -8.13 -1.35
CA HIS A 29 2.74 -9.30 -1.52
C HIS A 29 2.44 -10.37 -0.48
N VAL A 30 2.19 -9.96 0.76
CA VAL A 30 1.77 -10.88 1.83
C VAL A 30 0.43 -11.54 1.48
N ALA A 31 -0.55 -10.79 0.96
CA ALA A 31 -1.84 -11.32 0.54
C ALA A 31 -1.68 -12.36 -0.60
N ILE A 32 -0.81 -12.09 -1.58
CA ILE A 32 -0.49 -13.04 -2.64
C ILE A 32 0.16 -14.31 -2.05
N ALA A 33 1.16 -14.16 -1.20
CA ALA A 33 1.84 -15.31 -0.58
C ALA A 33 0.89 -16.16 0.29
N ILE A 34 -0.02 -15.53 1.03
CA ILE A 34 -1.05 -16.23 1.79
C ILE A 34 -1.99 -17.00 0.85
N TYR A 35 -2.42 -16.37 -0.25
CA TYR A 35 -3.27 -17.01 -1.24
C TYR A 35 -2.57 -18.21 -1.91
N GLU A 36 -1.31 -18.07 -2.29
CA GLU A 36 -0.49 -19.15 -2.86
C GLU A 36 -0.41 -20.34 -1.90
N LYS A 37 0.00 -20.09 -0.65
CA LYS A 37 0.13 -21.13 0.38
C LYS A 37 -1.21 -21.80 0.70
N PHE A 38 -2.29 -21.04 0.73
CA PHE A 38 -3.63 -21.58 0.94
C PHE A 38 -4.05 -22.51 -0.20
N GLN A 39 -3.72 -22.15 -1.44
CA GLN A 39 -4.03 -22.94 -2.62
C GLN A 39 -3.21 -24.24 -2.68
N GLU A 40 -1.93 -24.19 -2.30
CA GLU A 40 -1.07 -25.38 -2.15
C GLU A 40 -1.64 -26.36 -1.14
N TRP A 41 -1.99 -25.86 0.05
CA TRP A 41 -2.57 -26.67 1.12
C TRP A 41 -3.90 -27.30 0.68
N ARG A 42 -4.79 -26.53 0.06
CA ARG A 42 -6.09 -27.01 -0.43
C ARG A 42 -5.94 -28.09 -1.50
N LYS A 43 -4.95 -27.98 -2.38
CA LYS A 43 -4.70 -28.93 -3.48
C LYS A 43 -3.78 -30.10 -3.08
N GLY A 44 -3.28 -30.13 -1.85
CA GLY A 44 -2.30 -31.12 -1.40
C GLY A 44 -1.00 -31.07 -2.22
N MET A 45 -0.66 -29.91 -2.79
CA MET A 45 0.53 -29.75 -3.62
C MET A 45 1.77 -29.65 -2.73
N THR A 46 2.81 -30.39 -3.08
CA THR A 46 4.15 -30.28 -2.47
C THR A 46 5.04 -29.27 -3.19
N THR A 47 4.59 -28.81 -4.37
CA THR A 47 5.26 -27.80 -5.20
C THR A 47 4.64 -26.43 -5.01
N ARG A 48 5.46 -25.39 -5.21
CA ARG A 48 5.04 -24.01 -5.00
C ARG A 48 4.01 -23.59 -6.07
N TYR A 49 2.86 -23.09 -5.65
CA TYR A 49 1.86 -22.48 -6.52
C TYR A 49 2.24 -21.03 -6.76
N LEU A 50 2.51 -20.67 -8.02
CA LEU A 50 2.85 -19.31 -8.40
C LEU A 50 1.60 -18.63 -8.97
N ALA A 51 1.09 -17.64 -8.25
CA ALA A 51 0.02 -16.80 -8.74
C ALA A 51 0.57 -15.87 -9.85
N ASP A 52 -0.22 -15.65 -10.90
CA ASP A 52 0.13 -14.76 -12.00
C ASP A 52 -0.03 -13.30 -11.55
N VAL A 53 1.04 -12.74 -10.96
CA VAL A 53 1.12 -11.34 -10.50
C VAL A 53 0.97 -10.37 -11.67
N GLY A 54 1.28 -10.79 -12.90
CA GLY A 54 1.13 -9.96 -14.10
C GLY A 54 -0.29 -9.44 -14.29
N ARG A 55 -1.30 -10.21 -13.86
CA ARG A 55 -2.72 -9.80 -13.90
C ARG A 55 -3.07 -8.70 -12.90
N LEU A 56 -2.26 -8.48 -11.87
CA LEU A 56 -2.48 -7.46 -10.85
C LEU A 56 -1.82 -6.12 -11.23
N ILE A 57 -0.97 -6.09 -12.25
CA ILE A 57 -0.28 -4.87 -12.73
C ILE A 57 -1.27 -3.75 -13.08
N PRO A 58 -2.36 -3.98 -13.85
CA PRO A 58 -3.31 -2.91 -14.17
C PRO A 58 -3.96 -2.30 -12.92
N MET A 59 -4.30 -3.14 -11.93
CA MET A 59 -4.85 -2.68 -10.67
C MET A 59 -3.82 -1.90 -9.85
N THR A 60 -2.55 -2.33 -9.86
CA THR A 60 -1.44 -1.61 -9.23
C THR A 60 -1.31 -0.20 -9.82
N TYR A 61 -1.36 -0.07 -11.15
CA TYR A 61 -1.33 1.23 -11.81
C TYR A 61 -2.55 2.09 -11.47
N ALA A 62 -3.74 1.50 -11.30
CA ALA A 62 -4.91 2.25 -10.87
C ALA A 62 -4.71 2.83 -9.45
N VAL A 63 -4.21 2.03 -8.50
CA VAL A 63 -3.90 2.49 -7.14
C VAL A 63 -2.84 3.60 -7.16
N VAL A 64 -1.74 3.40 -7.89
CA VAL A 64 -0.70 4.42 -8.05
C VAL A 64 -1.27 5.70 -8.69
N GLY A 65 -2.12 5.58 -9.70
CA GLY A 65 -2.78 6.70 -10.34
C GLY A 65 -3.61 7.52 -9.36
N VAL A 66 -4.40 6.86 -8.50
CA VAL A 66 -5.16 7.53 -7.43
C VAL A 66 -4.24 8.22 -6.44
N MET A 67 -3.16 7.56 -6.00
CA MET A 67 -2.20 8.17 -5.07
C MET A 67 -1.53 9.41 -5.65
N VAL A 68 -1.07 9.33 -6.91
CA VAL A 68 -0.45 10.45 -7.61
C VAL A 68 -1.46 11.59 -7.79
N MET A 69 -2.70 11.26 -8.18
CA MET A 69 -3.77 12.25 -8.32
C MET A 69 -4.02 12.98 -6.99
N LEU A 70 -4.15 12.25 -5.88
CA LEU A 70 -4.33 12.86 -4.56
C LEU A 70 -3.13 13.72 -4.18
N PHE A 71 -1.91 13.21 -4.32
CA PHE A 71 -0.69 13.93 -4.02
C PHE A 71 -0.55 15.24 -4.81
N LEU A 72 -0.77 15.19 -6.12
CA LEU A 72 -0.73 16.39 -6.96
C LEU A 72 -1.85 17.37 -6.63
N SER A 73 -3.05 16.86 -6.31
CA SER A 73 -4.18 17.71 -5.92
C SER A 73 -3.90 18.43 -4.60
N THR A 74 -3.36 17.74 -3.59
CA THR A 74 -3.02 18.37 -2.30
C THR A 74 -1.92 19.39 -2.45
N VAL A 75 -0.85 19.05 -3.19
CA VAL A 75 0.25 19.99 -3.46
C VAL A 75 -0.26 21.23 -4.21
N TYR A 76 -1.13 21.03 -5.20
CA TYR A 76 -1.75 22.15 -5.92
C TYR A 76 -2.59 23.03 -4.98
N LEU A 77 -3.40 22.44 -4.11
CA LEU A 77 -4.23 23.19 -3.16
C LEU A 77 -3.38 23.97 -2.14
N ASP A 78 -2.29 23.39 -1.65
CA ASP A 78 -1.37 24.07 -0.73
C ASP A 78 -0.72 25.31 -1.36
N ILE A 79 -0.44 25.26 -2.67
CA ILE A 79 0.13 26.38 -3.44
C ILE A 79 -0.94 27.41 -3.82
N ALA A 80 -2.11 26.96 -4.27
CA ALA A 80 -3.17 27.82 -4.79
C ALA A 80 -3.97 28.54 -3.70
N ASN A 81 -4.15 27.90 -2.54
CA ASN A 81 -4.87 28.44 -1.39
C ASN A 81 -3.98 28.42 -0.13
N PRO A 82 -2.93 29.25 -0.10
CA PRO A 82 -2.09 29.36 1.09
C PRO A 82 -2.95 29.87 2.25
N ILE A 83 -2.85 29.19 3.40
CA ILE A 83 -3.56 29.58 4.61
C ILE A 83 -3.07 30.96 5.04
N SER A 84 -3.94 31.97 4.93
CA SER A 84 -3.63 33.31 5.39
C SER A 84 -3.72 33.34 6.92
N VAL A 85 -2.57 33.25 7.59
CA VAL A 85 -2.46 33.45 9.04
C VAL A 85 -2.62 34.95 9.29
N ARG A 86 -3.80 35.39 9.73
CA ARG A 86 -4.03 36.74 10.25
C ARG A 86 -4.14 36.69 11.77
#